data_AF-A0A1Q7P6M7-F1
#
_entry.id   AF-A0A1Q7P6M7-F1
#
_cell.length_a   1.000
_cell.length_b   1.000
_cell.length_c   1.000
_cell.angle_alpha   90.00
_cell.angle_beta   90.00
_cell.angle_gamma   90.00
#
_symmetry.space_group_name_H-M   'P 1'
#
loop_
_entity.id
_entity.type
_entity.pdbx_description
1 polymer ?
#
loop_
_entity_poly.entity_id
_entity_poly.type
_entity_poly.pdbx_seq_one_letter_code
_entity_poly.pdbx_strand_id
1 'polypeptide(L)'
;MASEYYRWRNQNYPVASSEEGLHSWDDSLTDYSERAIGARRQHVNELLSQVKAMPTETWGRDDRIDWVLFRAQLERETFWGRILKFEETNPQTYVNECSTAIFSLLKKEYAPPRSRALAATARLKQMPALLEQGKQNLKKPVRLYAQLAIESARSIDSLFGASLMTLAKDLSPEERQELVRSRDAALAALHGFADWLEQGLRGMATFSPMGEENYNYLLKNVYLLPLNAEQVAMLGEAELARYQGLEALLPEPGLADPDPKRSKTIPRDQQAFLAAYESRESEMIQFLREKALVTLPPYLGAFHIRQLPEAFKPTNPGGFMNPPGLYDKDGGGFYFIPTYNPTSRNFYIRAAIEDPRPILGHEGIPGHFLQLSIAKHLQNEIRREHRDGVFIEGWALY
;
A
#
# COMPACT_ATOMS: atom_id res chain seq x y z
N MET A 1 4.23 -6.11 -25.98
CA MET A 1 2.96 -6.21 -25.21
C MET A 1 3.16 -5.92 -23.73
N ALA A 2 3.68 -6.83 -22.89
CA ALA A 2 3.77 -6.58 -21.44
C ALA A 2 4.61 -5.35 -21.06
N SER A 3 5.84 -5.22 -21.59
CA SER A 3 6.70 -4.05 -21.35
C SER A 3 6.07 -2.74 -21.82
N GLU A 4 5.29 -2.76 -22.92
CA GLU A 4 4.58 -1.57 -23.40
C GLU A 4 3.44 -1.19 -22.47
N TYR A 5 2.70 -2.18 -21.97
CA TYR A 5 1.66 -1.97 -20.97
C TYR A 5 2.22 -1.39 -19.67
N TYR A 6 3.34 -1.89 -19.15
CA TYR A 6 3.94 -1.34 -17.93
C TYR A 6 4.41 0.10 -18.10
N ARG A 7 5.08 0.42 -19.22
CA ARG A 7 5.44 1.81 -19.54
C ARG A 7 4.20 2.71 -19.64
N TRP A 8 3.17 2.25 -20.36
CA TRP A 8 1.91 2.98 -20.49
C TRP A 8 1.21 3.18 -19.14
N ARG A 9 1.10 2.13 -18.33
CA ARG A 9 0.49 2.17 -16.98
C ARG A 9 1.22 3.19 -16.13
N ASN A 10 2.55 3.13 -16.08
CA ASN A 10 3.33 4.03 -15.24
C ASN A 10 3.13 5.50 -15.64
N GLN A 11 3.12 5.79 -16.95
CA GLN A 11 2.86 7.14 -17.44
C GLN A 11 1.44 7.63 -17.09
N ASN A 12 0.46 6.74 -17.09
CA ASN A 12 -0.94 7.07 -16.81
C ASN A 12 -1.26 7.18 -15.32
N TYR A 13 -0.42 6.61 -14.45
CA TYR A 13 -0.55 6.63 -12.99
C TYR A 13 0.75 7.15 -12.36
N PRO A 14 1.05 8.46 -12.50
CA PRO A 14 2.33 9.03 -12.09
C PRO A 14 2.57 8.92 -10.58
N VAL A 15 1.54 9.09 -9.75
CA VAL A 15 1.65 8.96 -8.29
C VAL A 15 1.99 7.53 -7.88
N ALA A 16 1.32 6.53 -8.46
CA ALA A 16 1.64 5.11 -8.22
C ALA A 16 3.05 4.76 -8.70
N SER A 17 3.51 5.35 -9.81
CA SER A 17 4.89 5.18 -10.30
C SER A 17 5.92 5.74 -9.31
N SER A 18 5.68 6.93 -8.76
CA SER A 18 6.53 7.51 -7.70
C SER A 18 6.55 6.64 -6.45
N GLU A 19 5.42 6.02 -6.09
CA GLU A 19 5.33 5.10 -4.96
C GLU A 19 6.23 3.86 -5.13
N GLU A 20 6.41 3.42 -6.37
CA GLU A 20 7.29 2.32 -6.79
C GLU A 20 8.73 2.74 -7.07
N GLY A 21 9.08 4.01 -6.84
CA GLY A 21 10.43 4.55 -7.05
C GLY A 21 10.71 5.08 -8.46
N LEU A 22 9.70 5.13 -9.35
CA LEU A 22 9.82 5.70 -10.69
C LEU A 22 9.40 7.17 -10.70
N HIS A 23 10.38 8.03 -10.51
CA HIS A 23 10.21 9.47 -10.33
C HIS A 23 10.19 10.29 -11.62
N SER A 24 9.76 9.70 -12.74
CA SER A 24 9.74 10.36 -14.05
C SER A 24 8.68 11.45 -14.20
N TRP A 25 7.62 11.41 -13.38
CA TRP A 25 6.45 12.29 -13.45
C TRP A 25 6.02 12.77 -12.04
N ASP A 26 7.01 13.06 -11.18
CA ASP A 26 6.80 13.49 -9.80
C ASP A 26 6.01 14.81 -9.67
N ASP A 27 5.94 15.59 -10.76
CA ASP A 27 5.20 16.85 -10.83
C ASP A 27 3.73 16.69 -11.22
N SER A 28 3.28 15.47 -11.51
CA SER A 28 1.98 15.18 -12.12
C SER A 28 1.08 14.31 -11.23
N LEU A 29 -0.23 14.51 -11.33
CA LEU A 29 -1.27 13.62 -10.80
C LEU A 29 -1.90 12.78 -11.91
N THR A 30 -2.59 11.70 -11.55
CA THR A 30 -3.43 10.95 -12.49
C THR A 30 -4.53 11.84 -13.07
N ASP A 31 -4.71 11.82 -14.41
CA ASP A 31 -5.81 12.51 -15.07
C ASP A 31 -7.12 11.72 -14.89
N TYR A 32 -8.02 12.23 -14.05
CA TYR A 32 -9.34 11.64 -13.80
C TYR A 32 -10.45 12.28 -14.64
N SER A 33 -10.13 12.96 -15.74
CA SER A 33 -11.16 13.35 -16.71
C SER A 33 -11.87 12.12 -17.28
N GLU A 34 -13.17 12.25 -17.58
CA GLU A 34 -13.98 11.17 -18.16
C GLU A 34 -13.33 10.55 -19.41
N ARG A 35 -12.75 11.40 -20.27
CA ARG A 35 -12.00 10.97 -21.45
C ARG A 35 -10.79 10.09 -21.09
N ALA A 36 -10.02 10.48 -20.09
CA ALA A 36 -8.83 9.73 -19.69
C ALA A 36 -9.19 8.40 -19.01
N ILE A 37 -10.22 8.38 -18.16
CA ILE A 37 -10.75 7.14 -17.56
C ILE A 37 -11.25 6.20 -18.66
N GLY A 38 -12.03 6.70 -19.61
CA GLY A 38 -12.53 5.93 -20.75
C GLY A 38 -11.41 5.34 -21.59
N ALA A 39 -10.41 6.15 -21.94
CA ALA A 39 -9.24 5.71 -22.70
C ALA A 39 -8.44 4.62 -21.99
N ARG A 40 -8.23 4.74 -20.67
CA ARG A 40 -7.55 3.70 -19.87
C ARG A 40 -8.34 2.40 -19.86
N ARG A 41 -9.65 2.45 -19.58
CA ARG A 41 -10.52 1.27 -19.57
C ARG A 41 -10.54 0.58 -20.94
N GLN A 42 -10.63 1.34 -22.02
CA GLN A 42 -10.59 0.81 -23.39
C GLN A 42 -9.25 0.10 -23.67
N HIS A 43 -8.13 0.77 -23.39
CA HIS A 43 -6.80 0.22 -23.64
C HIS A 43 -6.59 -1.14 -22.95
N VAL A 44 -6.95 -1.24 -21.65
CA VAL A 44 -6.80 -2.49 -20.90
C VAL A 44 -7.71 -3.59 -21.43
N ASN A 45 -8.97 -3.27 -21.77
CA ASN A 45 -9.93 -4.25 -22.31
C ASN A 45 -9.47 -4.81 -23.67
N GLU A 46 -8.98 -3.95 -24.56
CA GLU A 46 -8.45 -4.36 -25.87
C GLU A 46 -7.23 -5.25 -25.71
N LEU A 47 -6.29 -4.85 -24.84
CA LEU A 47 -5.09 -5.62 -24.55
C LEU A 47 -5.42 -6.97 -23.93
N LEU A 48 -6.33 -7.03 -22.96
CA LEU A 48 -6.79 -8.29 -22.36
C LEU A 48 -7.39 -9.23 -23.42
N SER A 49 -8.19 -8.69 -24.33
CA SER A 49 -8.80 -9.46 -25.42
C SER A 49 -7.73 -10.07 -26.34
N GLN A 50 -6.70 -9.30 -26.68
CA GLN A 50 -5.56 -9.80 -27.46
C GLN A 50 -4.79 -10.89 -26.71
N VAL A 51 -4.51 -10.69 -25.42
CA VAL A 51 -3.79 -11.67 -24.58
C VAL A 51 -4.59 -12.97 -24.46
N LYS A 52 -5.91 -12.91 -24.27
CA LYS A 52 -6.78 -14.10 -24.21
C LYS A 52 -6.81 -14.91 -25.52
N ALA A 53 -6.66 -14.24 -26.66
CA ALA A 53 -6.73 -14.87 -27.97
C ALA A 53 -5.42 -15.52 -28.43
N MET A 54 -4.34 -15.43 -27.65
CA MET A 54 -3.06 -16.02 -28.01
C MET A 54 -3.10 -17.56 -28.02
N PRO A 55 -2.62 -18.23 -29.09
CA PRO A 55 -2.52 -19.69 -29.13
C PRO A 55 -1.31 -20.14 -28.29
N THR A 56 -1.56 -20.46 -27.02
CA THR A 56 -0.52 -20.77 -26.02
C THR A 56 -0.31 -22.28 -25.79
N GLU A 57 -1.04 -23.13 -26.52
CA GLU A 57 -1.06 -24.58 -26.31
C GLU A 57 0.31 -25.22 -26.54
N THR A 58 1.09 -24.70 -27.48
CA THR A 58 2.42 -25.20 -27.85
C THR A 58 3.56 -24.47 -27.14
N TRP A 59 3.25 -23.51 -26.27
CA TRP A 59 4.28 -22.71 -25.59
C TRP A 59 4.99 -23.53 -24.50
N GLY A 60 6.23 -23.16 -24.22
CA GLY A 60 6.99 -23.70 -23.09
C GLY A 60 6.28 -23.41 -21.77
N ARG A 61 6.58 -24.21 -20.73
CA ARG A 61 5.96 -24.08 -19.41
C ARG A 61 6.11 -22.66 -18.84
N ASP A 62 7.31 -22.08 -18.91
CA ASP A 62 7.58 -20.74 -18.36
C ASP A 62 6.81 -19.65 -19.11
N ASP A 63 6.78 -19.71 -20.45
CA ASP A 63 6.02 -18.76 -21.27
C ASP A 63 4.51 -18.84 -20.97
N ARG A 64 3.98 -20.04 -20.73
CA ARG A 64 2.58 -20.23 -20.32
C ARG A 64 2.30 -19.65 -18.94
N ILE A 65 3.22 -19.80 -17.99
CA ILE A 65 3.11 -19.19 -16.66
C ILE A 65 3.07 -17.67 -16.82
N ASP A 66 4.01 -17.10 -17.57
CA ASP A 66 4.10 -15.65 -17.77
C ASP A 66 2.86 -15.10 -18.47
N TRP A 67 2.31 -15.83 -19.43
CA TRP A 67 1.01 -15.52 -20.04
C TRP A 67 -0.13 -15.50 -19.03
N VAL A 68 -0.24 -16.51 -18.16
CA VAL A 68 -1.28 -16.56 -17.12
C VAL A 68 -1.13 -15.37 -16.17
N LEU A 69 0.09 -15.06 -15.73
CA LEU A 69 0.36 -13.95 -14.82
C LEU A 69 0.02 -12.60 -15.46
N PHE A 70 0.44 -12.38 -16.70
CA PHE A 70 0.13 -11.13 -17.41
C PHE A 70 -1.37 -10.97 -17.66
N ARG A 71 -2.04 -12.07 -18.04
CA ARG A 71 -3.51 -12.09 -18.16
C ARG A 71 -4.17 -11.73 -16.83
N ALA A 72 -3.75 -12.33 -15.71
CA ALA A 72 -4.33 -12.07 -14.38
C ALA A 72 -4.20 -10.59 -13.96
N GLN A 73 -3.07 -9.95 -14.28
CA GLN A 73 -2.86 -8.52 -14.03
C GLN A 73 -3.88 -7.66 -14.79
N LEU A 74 -4.13 -7.97 -16.07
CA LEU A 74 -5.12 -7.26 -16.89
C LEU A 74 -6.56 -7.58 -16.46
N GLU A 75 -6.84 -8.84 -16.11
CA GLU A 75 -8.13 -9.27 -15.56
C GLU A 75 -8.50 -8.47 -14.32
N ARG A 76 -7.55 -8.20 -13.43
CA ARG A 76 -7.76 -7.38 -12.23
C ARG A 76 -8.28 -5.99 -12.57
N GLU A 77 -7.56 -5.29 -13.45
CA GLU A 77 -7.92 -3.92 -13.84
C GLU A 77 -9.29 -3.87 -14.53
N THR A 78 -9.57 -4.82 -15.44
CA THR A 78 -10.89 -4.89 -16.10
C THR A 78 -12.02 -5.28 -15.13
N PHE A 79 -11.75 -6.17 -14.17
CA PHE A 79 -12.71 -6.56 -13.14
C PHE A 79 -13.08 -5.38 -12.25
N TRP A 80 -12.09 -4.63 -11.74
CA TRP A 80 -12.35 -3.44 -10.94
C TRP A 80 -13.12 -2.38 -11.74
N GLY A 81 -12.76 -2.14 -13.00
CA GLY A 81 -13.46 -1.20 -13.86
C GLY A 81 -14.91 -1.60 -14.21
N ARG A 82 -15.24 -2.89 -14.21
CA ARG A 82 -16.59 -3.39 -14.54
C ARG A 82 -17.49 -3.55 -13.30
N ILE A 83 -16.94 -4.09 -12.23
CA ILE A 83 -17.69 -4.52 -11.04
C ILE A 83 -17.68 -3.44 -9.96
N LEU A 84 -16.51 -2.91 -9.63
CA LEU A 84 -16.36 -1.95 -8.53
C LEU A 84 -16.56 -0.51 -8.97
N LYS A 85 -16.08 -0.16 -10.18
CA LYS A 85 -16.20 1.17 -10.80
C LYS A 85 -15.78 2.29 -9.84
N PHE A 86 -14.61 2.14 -9.20
CA PHE A 86 -14.23 2.99 -8.08
C PHE A 86 -14.22 4.49 -8.40
N GLU A 87 -13.93 4.90 -9.64
CA GLU A 87 -14.02 6.31 -10.02
C GLU A 87 -15.47 6.87 -9.92
N GLU A 88 -16.48 6.02 -10.07
CA GLU A 88 -17.91 6.39 -10.00
C GLU A 88 -18.53 6.13 -8.62
N THR A 89 -17.96 5.21 -7.84
CA THR A 89 -18.58 4.64 -6.63
C THR A 89 -17.79 4.91 -5.34
N ASN A 90 -16.49 5.19 -5.42
CA ASN A 90 -15.61 5.30 -4.27
C ASN A 90 -14.89 6.66 -4.24
N PRO A 91 -15.38 7.62 -3.42
CA PRO A 91 -14.74 8.91 -3.29
C PRO A 91 -13.30 8.85 -2.75
N GLN A 92 -12.89 7.75 -2.09
CA GLN A 92 -11.50 7.58 -1.64
C GLN A 92 -10.50 7.51 -2.79
N THR A 93 -10.92 7.16 -4.01
CA THR A 93 -10.03 7.19 -5.19
C THR A 93 -9.36 8.56 -5.34
N TYR A 94 -10.11 9.65 -5.13
CA TYR A 94 -9.62 11.02 -5.28
C TYR A 94 -8.83 11.50 -4.05
N VAL A 95 -9.28 11.14 -2.85
CA VAL A 95 -8.58 11.50 -1.61
C VAL A 95 -7.25 10.77 -1.47
N ASN A 96 -7.20 9.49 -1.86
CA ASN A 96 -5.99 8.68 -1.83
C ASN A 96 -4.97 9.12 -2.87
N GLU A 97 -5.41 9.57 -4.06
CA GLU A 97 -4.49 10.19 -5.01
C GLU A 97 -3.78 11.39 -4.36
N CYS A 98 -4.53 12.26 -3.69
CA CYS A 98 -3.97 13.45 -3.04
C CYS A 98 -3.02 13.12 -1.87
N SER A 99 -3.38 12.16 -1.02
CA SER A 99 -2.52 11.77 0.11
C SER A 99 -1.25 11.05 -0.36
N THR A 100 -1.37 10.06 -1.25
CA THR A 100 -0.24 9.31 -1.81
C THR A 100 0.67 10.20 -2.66
N ALA A 101 0.12 11.20 -3.35
CA ALA A 101 0.88 12.19 -4.11
C ALA A 101 1.92 12.93 -3.26
N ILE A 102 1.62 13.17 -1.98
CA ILE A 102 2.55 13.80 -1.05
C ILE A 102 3.39 12.75 -0.32
N PHE A 103 2.77 11.69 0.18
CA PHE A 103 3.46 10.66 0.94
C PHE A 103 4.59 9.98 0.15
N SER A 104 4.37 9.68 -1.13
CA SER A 104 5.38 9.07 -2.02
C SER A 104 6.64 9.93 -2.18
N LEU A 105 6.55 11.26 -2.07
CA LEU A 105 7.69 12.18 -2.13
C LEU A 105 8.44 12.29 -0.78
N LEU A 106 7.82 11.84 0.32
CA LEU A 106 8.37 11.94 1.67
C LEU A 106 9.05 10.65 2.12
N LYS A 107 8.48 9.49 1.78
CA LYS A 107 8.85 8.20 2.38
C LYS A 107 10.30 7.79 2.14
N LYS A 108 10.92 8.21 1.02
CA LYS A 108 12.32 7.89 0.68
C LYS A 108 13.09 9.13 0.22
N GLU A 109 14.39 9.17 0.53
CA GLU A 109 15.30 10.23 0.09
C GLU A 109 15.95 9.88 -1.26
N TYR A 110 15.20 9.97 -2.35
CA TYR A 110 15.68 9.66 -3.71
C TYR A 110 16.24 10.89 -4.46
N ALA A 111 15.96 12.09 -3.97
CA ALA A 111 16.37 13.37 -4.56
C ALA A 111 16.53 14.46 -3.47
N PRO A 112 17.25 15.56 -3.76
CA PRO A 112 17.38 16.68 -2.83
C PRO A 112 16.02 17.20 -2.33
N PRO A 113 15.89 17.62 -1.05
CA PRO A 113 14.63 18.08 -0.49
C PRO A 113 13.93 19.17 -1.31
N ARG A 114 14.69 20.15 -1.83
CA ARG A 114 14.16 21.20 -2.72
C ARG A 114 13.46 20.64 -3.96
N SER A 115 14.06 19.66 -4.67
CA SER A 115 13.45 19.06 -5.86
C SER A 115 12.12 18.38 -5.55
N ARG A 116 12.06 17.66 -4.43
CA ARG A 116 10.83 16.99 -3.97
C ARG A 116 9.76 17.98 -3.51
N ALA A 117 10.16 19.09 -2.88
CA ALA A 117 9.24 20.17 -2.52
C ALA A 117 8.64 20.89 -3.74
N LEU A 118 9.42 21.10 -4.81
CA LEU A 118 8.93 21.66 -6.07
C LEU A 118 7.95 20.72 -6.77
N ALA A 119 8.25 19.41 -6.81
CA ALA A 119 7.33 18.39 -7.30
C ALA A 119 6.02 18.34 -6.50
N ALA A 120 6.12 18.36 -5.16
CA ALA A 120 4.95 18.46 -4.29
C ALA A 120 4.12 19.72 -4.59
N THR A 121 4.77 20.86 -4.79
CA THR A 121 4.10 22.12 -5.15
C THR A 121 3.33 21.99 -6.48
N ALA A 122 3.91 21.36 -7.49
CA ALA A 122 3.24 21.11 -8.77
C ALA A 122 2.00 20.20 -8.63
N ARG A 123 2.11 19.13 -7.82
CA ARG A 123 0.98 18.23 -7.50
C ARG A 123 -0.12 18.95 -6.72
N LEU A 124 0.23 19.73 -5.69
CA LEU A 124 -0.73 20.50 -4.89
C LEU A 124 -1.59 21.45 -5.74
N LYS A 125 -0.99 22.10 -6.75
CA LYS A 125 -1.70 22.98 -7.69
C LYS A 125 -2.76 22.24 -8.53
N GLN A 126 -2.59 20.94 -8.76
CA GLN A 126 -3.52 20.12 -9.54
C GLN A 126 -4.67 19.56 -8.69
N MET A 127 -4.49 19.43 -7.37
CA MET A 127 -5.48 18.79 -6.49
C MET A 127 -6.87 19.43 -6.53
N PRO A 128 -7.03 20.78 -6.56
CA PRO A 128 -8.37 21.38 -6.65
C PRO A 128 -9.11 20.93 -7.92
N ALA A 129 -8.45 20.93 -9.07
CA ALA A 129 -9.05 20.50 -10.33
C ALA A 129 -9.37 19.00 -10.33
N LEU A 130 -8.50 18.17 -9.76
CA LEU A 130 -8.72 16.74 -9.60
C LEU A 130 -9.95 16.44 -8.74
N LEU A 131 -10.14 17.15 -7.63
CA LEU A 131 -11.28 16.95 -6.74
C LEU A 131 -12.60 17.39 -7.41
N GLU A 132 -12.57 18.42 -8.25
CA GLU A 132 -13.72 18.78 -9.10
C GLU A 132 -14.04 17.71 -10.16
N GLN A 133 -13.02 17.09 -10.78
CA GLN A 133 -13.23 15.91 -11.62
C GLN A 133 -13.88 14.78 -10.81
N GLY A 134 -13.43 14.58 -9.56
CA GLY A 134 -14.03 13.61 -8.64
C GLY A 134 -15.52 13.84 -8.41
N LYS A 135 -15.94 15.07 -8.13
CA LYS A 135 -17.37 15.42 -7.99
C LYS A 135 -18.17 15.11 -9.27
N GLN A 136 -17.58 15.30 -10.45
CA GLN A 136 -18.24 15.05 -11.73
C GLN A 136 -18.35 13.56 -12.06
N ASN A 137 -17.32 12.78 -11.71
CA ASN A 137 -17.25 11.35 -11.98
C ASN A 137 -18.15 10.53 -11.06
N LEU A 138 -18.28 10.93 -9.79
CA LEU A 138 -19.12 10.24 -8.82
C LEU A 138 -20.60 10.31 -9.23
N LYS A 139 -21.20 9.16 -9.56
CA LYS A 139 -22.63 9.07 -9.97
C LYS A 139 -23.51 8.47 -8.89
N LYS A 140 -23.05 7.38 -8.28
CA LYS A 140 -23.73 6.67 -7.19
C LYS A 140 -22.69 6.23 -6.16
N PRO A 141 -22.04 7.20 -5.48
CA PRO A 141 -21.06 6.86 -4.46
C PRO A 141 -21.69 5.97 -3.38
N VAL A 142 -20.90 5.03 -2.89
CA VAL A 142 -21.28 4.17 -1.75
C VAL A 142 -21.06 4.97 -0.47
N ARG A 143 -22.08 5.04 0.38
CA ARG A 143 -22.09 5.82 1.63
C ARG A 143 -20.91 5.47 2.54
N LEU A 144 -20.62 4.17 2.71
CA LEU A 144 -19.49 3.71 3.52
C LEU A 144 -18.16 4.28 2.99
N TYR A 145 -17.95 4.23 1.67
CA TYR A 145 -16.74 4.75 1.07
C TYR A 145 -16.64 6.28 1.18
N ALA A 146 -17.77 6.97 1.08
CA ALA A 146 -17.83 8.41 1.30
C ALA A 146 -17.50 8.78 2.76
N GLN A 147 -17.97 8.02 3.75
CA GLN A 147 -17.61 8.24 5.17
C GLN A 147 -16.11 8.12 5.38
N LEU A 148 -15.49 7.06 4.87
CA LEU A 148 -14.04 6.87 4.97
C LEU A 148 -13.26 7.97 4.23
N ALA A 149 -13.77 8.43 3.07
CA ALA A 149 -13.16 9.54 2.33
C ALA A 149 -13.26 10.87 3.10
N ILE A 150 -14.40 11.13 3.75
CA ILE A 150 -14.58 12.30 4.62
C ILE A 150 -13.59 12.24 5.77
N GLU A 151 -13.53 11.12 6.51
CA GLU A 151 -12.60 10.95 7.63
C GLU A 151 -11.14 11.16 7.21
N SER A 152 -10.75 10.56 6.09
CA SER A 152 -9.41 10.69 5.52
C SER A 152 -9.10 12.14 5.11
N ALA A 153 -10.01 12.80 4.39
CA ALA A 153 -9.82 14.19 3.96
C ALA A 153 -9.79 15.17 5.13
N ARG A 154 -10.48 14.89 6.24
CA ARG A 154 -10.46 15.73 7.46
C ARG A 154 -9.23 15.50 8.32
N SER A 155 -8.57 14.36 8.18
CA SER A 155 -7.40 13.98 8.98
C SER A 155 -6.07 14.27 8.26
N ILE A 156 -6.14 14.81 7.04
CA ILE A 156 -4.98 14.99 6.14
C ILE A 156 -4.09 16.19 6.50
N ASP A 157 -4.57 17.11 7.33
CA ASP A 157 -3.91 18.36 7.69
C ASP A 157 -2.47 18.15 8.18
N SER A 158 -2.22 17.09 8.94
CA SER A 158 -0.89 16.83 9.49
C SER A 158 0.12 16.42 8.41
N LEU A 159 -0.31 15.63 7.41
CA LEU A 159 0.52 15.26 6.26
C LEU A 159 0.99 16.51 5.48
N PHE A 160 0.10 17.48 5.31
CA PHE A 160 0.35 18.66 4.47
C PHE A 160 0.98 19.80 5.27
N GLY A 161 0.51 20.02 6.49
CA GLY A 161 0.91 21.13 7.37
C GLY A 161 2.21 20.87 8.14
N ALA A 162 2.50 19.60 8.47
CA ALA A 162 3.70 19.23 9.23
C ALA A 162 4.67 18.39 8.39
N SER A 163 4.23 17.23 7.88
CA SER A 163 5.13 16.26 7.23
C SER A 163 5.75 16.83 5.96
N LEU A 164 4.93 17.35 5.05
CA LEU A 164 5.38 17.98 3.81
C LEU A 164 6.35 19.14 4.05
N MET A 165 6.11 19.93 5.10
CA MET A 165 6.91 21.13 5.38
C MET A 165 8.35 20.81 5.79
N THR A 166 8.67 19.56 6.13
CA THR A 166 10.05 19.10 6.33
C THR A 166 10.91 19.21 5.07
N LEU A 167 10.31 19.22 3.89
CA LEU A 167 11.01 19.42 2.62
C LEU A 167 11.33 20.89 2.32
N ALA A 168 10.72 21.83 3.04
CA ALA A 168 10.76 23.25 2.71
C ALA A 168 12.08 23.95 3.11
N LYS A 169 13.01 23.25 3.77
CA LYS A 169 14.21 23.84 4.39
C LYS A 169 15.14 24.56 3.41
N ASP A 170 15.24 24.07 2.18
CA ASP A 170 16.17 24.56 1.15
C ASP A 170 15.47 25.40 0.07
N LEU A 171 14.20 25.77 0.27
CA LEU A 171 13.43 26.59 -0.67
C LEU A 171 13.82 28.07 -0.59
N SER A 172 13.77 28.78 -1.72
CA SER A 172 13.78 30.25 -1.72
C SER A 172 12.53 30.81 -1.01
N PRO A 173 12.53 32.08 -0.56
CA PRO A 173 11.34 32.71 0.00
C PRO A 173 10.10 32.61 -0.91
N GLU A 174 10.29 32.79 -2.22
CA GLU A 174 9.24 32.72 -3.24
C GLU A 174 8.74 31.27 -3.43
N GLU A 175 9.65 30.30 -3.51
CA GLU A 175 9.30 28.88 -3.60
C GLU A 175 8.55 28.41 -2.36
N ARG A 176 8.98 28.86 -1.17
CA ARG A 176 8.32 28.55 0.09
C ARG A 176 6.94 29.17 0.17
N GLN A 177 6.78 30.43 -0.27
CA GLN A 177 5.48 31.08 -0.33
C GLN A 177 4.54 30.33 -1.29
N GLU A 178 5.06 29.87 -2.42
CA GLU A 178 4.28 29.13 -3.41
C GLU A 178 3.85 27.76 -2.91
N LEU A 179 4.75 27.04 -2.23
CA LEU A 179 4.42 25.77 -1.56
C LEU A 179 3.30 25.96 -0.54
N VAL A 180 3.42 26.96 0.34
CA VAL A 180 2.41 27.27 1.37
C VAL A 180 1.07 27.63 0.73
N ARG A 181 1.07 28.51 -0.27
CA ARG A 181 -0.15 28.91 -1.00
C ARG A 181 -0.84 27.71 -1.66
N SER A 182 -0.06 26.85 -2.33
CA SER A 182 -0.57 25.68 -3.04
C SER A 182 -1.09 24.62 -2.05
N ARG A 183 -0.39 24.44 -0.92
CA ARG A 183 -0.81 23.55 0.18
C ARG A 183 -2.14 24.00 0.76
N ASP A 184 -2.28 25.27 1.08
CA ASP A 184 -3.49 25.81 1.72
C ASP A 184 -4.70 25.71 0.76
N ALA A 185 -4.48 25.96 -0.54
CA ALA A 185 -5.51 25.75 -1.56
C ALA A 185 -5.91 24.27 -1.70
N ALA A 186 -4.95 23.34 -1.65
CA ALA A 186 -5.23 21.91 -1.70
C ALA A 186 -5.99 21.41 -0.46
N LEU A 187 -5.61 21.87 0.73
CA LEU A 187 -6.32 21.56 1.98
C LEU A 187 -7.76 22.09 1.94
N ALA A 188 -7.95 23.34 1.54
CA ALA A 188 -9.29 23.91 1.37
C ALA A 188 -10.14 23.10 0.37
N ALA A 189 -9.53 22.64 -0.73
CA ALA A 189 -10.23 21.80 -1.71
C ALA A 189 -10.59 20.41 -1.16
N LEU A 190 -9.69 19.77 -0.41
CA LEU A 190 -9.94 18.47 0.24
C LEU A 190 -11.05 18.57 1.29
N HIS A 191 -11.01 19.59 2.15
CA HIS A 191 -12.05 19.86 3.13
C HIS A 191 -13.38 20.21 2.46
N GLY A 192 -13.37 21.02 1.39
CA GLY A 192 -14.57 21.34 0.61
C GLY A 192 -15.15 20.13 -0.13
N PHE A 193 -14.31 19.18 -0.54
CA PHE A 193 -14.75 17.89 -1.08
C PHE A 193 -15.42 17.04 0.01
N ALA A 194 -14.85 17.02 1.22
CA ALA A 194 -15.47 16.35 2.38
C ALA A 194 -16.82 16.99 2.76
N ASP A 195 -16.91 18.33 2.79
CA ASP A 195 -18.17 19.06 3.01
C ASP A 195 -19.23 18.65 1.99
N TRP A 196 -18.85 18.59 0.70
CA TRP A 196 -19.75 18.20 -0.38
C TRP A 196 -20.24 16.74 -0.23
N LEU A 197 -19.34 15.81 0.13
CA LEU A 197 -19.70 14.42 0.40
C LEU A 197 -20.67 14.31 1.60
N GLU A 198 -20.40 15.05 2.67
CA GLU A 198 -21.20 15.05 3.89
C GLU A 198 -22.62 15.56 3.65
N GLN A 199 -22.76 16.64 2.86
CA GLN A 199 -24.06 17.16 2.42
C GLN A 199 -24.85 16.14 1.60
N GLY A 200 -24.18 15.40 0.72
CA GLY A 200 -24.81 14.38 -0.14
C GLY A 200 -25.05 13.02 0.54
N LEU A 201 -24.50 12.80 1.73
CA LEU A 201 -24.29 11.47 2.31
C LEU A 201 -25.57 10.64 2.47
N ARG A 202 -26.68 11.29 2.82
CA ARG A 202 -27.99 10.63 2.99
C ARG A 202 -28.52 10.05 1.68
N GLY A 203 -28.24 10.69 0.54
CA GLY A 203 -28.67 10.25 -0.79
C GLY A 203 -27.77 9.20 -1.45
N MET A 204 -26.65 8.83 -0.81
CA MET A 204 -25.69 7.89 -1.36
C MET A 204 -26.15 6.43 -1.24
N ALA A 205 -25.63 5.57 -2.12
CA ALA A 205 -25.97 4.15 -2.15
C ALA A 205 -25.48 3.42 -0.89
N THR A 206 -26.25 2.46 -0.40
CA THR A 206 -25.75 1.53 0.64
C THR A 206 -24.72 0.59 0.03
N PHE A 207 -23.76 0.15 0.85
CA PHE A 207 -22.83 -0.90 0.43
C PHE A 207 -23.61 -2.16 0.03
N SER A 208 -23.15 -2.81 -1.04
CA SER A 208 -23.66 -4.10 -1.50
C SER A 208 -22.48 -5.02 -1.79
N PRO A 209 -22.54 -6.29 -1.37
CA PRO A 209 -21.52 -7.26 -1.76
C PRO A 209 -21.50 -7.44 -3.29
N MET A 210 -20.34 -7.77 -3.84
CA MET A 210 -20.16 -7.99 -5.29
C MET A 210 -20.88 -9.26 -5.80
N GLY A 211 -21.37 -10.11 -4.91
CA GLY A 211 -22.00 -11.39 -5.22
C GLY A 211 -20.98 -12.50 -5.44
N GLU A 212 -21.43 -13.73 -5.21
CA GLU A 212 -20.58 -14.93 -5.23
C GLU A 212 -19.95 -15.18 -6.61
N GLU A 213 -20.69 -14.98 -7.70
CA GLU A 213 -20.17 -15.16 -9.06
C GLU A 213 -18.95 -14.26 -9.34
N ASN A 214 -19.05 -12.96 -9.00
CA ASN A 214 -17.95 -12.02 -9.16
C ASN A 214 -16.79 -12.32 -8.21
N TYR A 215 -17.09 -12.80 -7.00
CA TYR A 215 -16.04 -13.19 -6.06
C TYR A 215 -15.30 -14.45 -6.55
N ASN A 216 -16.01 -15.45 -7.06
CA ASN A 216 -15.42 -16.64 -7.71
C ASN A 216 -14.60 -16.26 -8.95
N TYR A 217 -15.04 -15.26 -9.73
CA TYR A 217 -14.25 -14.74 -10.84
C TYR A 217 -12.93 -14.13 -10.36
N LEU A 218 -12.97 -13.32 -9.30
CA LEU A 218 -11.80 -12.70 -8.70
C LEU A 218 -10.81 -13.76 -8.19
N LEU A 219 -11.29 -14.72 -7.39
CA LEU A 219 -10.47 -15.81 -6.86
C LEU A 219 -9.76 -16.58 -7.98
N LYS A 220 -10.49 -16.96 -9.03
CA LYS A 220 -9.97 -17.81 -10.11
C LYS A 220 -9.10 -17.08 -11.13
N ASN A 221 -9.54 -15.92 -11.61
CA ASN A 221 -8.90 -15.27 -12.77
C ASN A 221 -7.91 -14.18 -12.39
N VAL A 222 -8.07 -13.60 -11.20
CA VAL A 222 -7.17 -12.56 -10.68
C VAL A 222 -6.17 -13.15 -9.71
N TYR A 223 -6.65 -13.82 -8.66
CA TYR A 223 -5.77 -14.41 -7.63
C TYR A 223 -5.27 -15.82 -7.98
N LEU A 224 -5.72 -16.38 -9.10
CA LEU A 224 -5.31 -17.69 -9.61
C LEU A 224 -5.48 -18.82 -8.57
N LEU A 225 -6.44 -18.67 -7.66
CA LEU A 225 -6.71 -19.65 -6.62
C LEU A 225 -7.53 -20.81 -7.19
N PRO A 226 -7.22 -22.06 -6.77
CA PRO A 226 -8.01 -23.23 -7.14
C PRO A 226 -9.27 -23.39 -6.28
N LEU A 227 -9.64 -22.36 -5.51
CA LEU A 227 -10.71 -22.38 -4.52
C LEU A 227 -11.84 -21.43 -4.92
N ASN A 228 -13.07 -21.82 -4.63
CA ASN A 228 -14.24 -20.95 -4.72
C ASN A 228 -14.54 -20.27 -3.38
N ALA A 229 -15.55 -19.39 -3.37
CA ALA A 229 -15.99 -18.61 -2.22
C ALA A 229 -16.34 -19.49 -1.00
N GLU A 230 -17.10 -20.56 -1.23
CA GLU A 230 -17.53 -21.50 -0.18
C GLU A 230 -16.32 -22.22 0.45
N GLN A 231 -15.39 -22.68 -0.37
CA GLN A 231 -14.16 -23.34 0.11
C GLN A 231 -13.28 -22.37 0.90
N VAL A 232 -13.16 -21.11 0.46
CA VAL A 232 -12.42 -20.09 1.22
C VAL A 232 -13.09 -19.81 2.56
N ALA A 233 -14.43 -19.69 2.60
CA ALA A 233 -15.17 -19.50 3.85
C ALA A 233 -15.00 -20.69 4.81
N MET A 234 -15.11 -21.91 4.30
CA MET A 234 -14.91 -23.15 5.07
C MET A 234 -13.51 -23.22 5.69
N LEU A 235 -12.47 -22.88 4.93
CA LEU A 235 -11.09 -22.82 5.45
C LEU A 235 -10.96 -21.75 6.54
N GLY A 236 -11.58 -20.58 6.35
CA GLY A 236 -11.60 -19.51 7.35
C GLY A 236 -12.25 -19.94 8.66
N GLU A 237 -13.40 -20.62 8.61
CA GLU A 237 -14.07 -21.15 9.79
C GLU A 237 -13.24 -22.23 10.51
N ALA A 238 -12.61 -23.13 9.76
CA ALA A 238 -11.74 -24.17 10.31
C ALA A 238 -10.52 -23.56 11.02
N GLU A 239 -9.86 -22.58 10.41
CA GLU A 239 -8.71 -21.90 11.00
C GLU A 239 -9.10 -21.04 12.21
N LEU A 240 -10.26 -20.36 12.16
CA LEU A 240 -10.77 -19.62 13.31
C LEU A 240 -11.01 -20.56 14.52
N ALA A 241 -11.66 -21.69 14.29
CA ALA A 241 -11.88 -22.69 15.35
C ALA A 241 -10.55 -23.24 15.89
N ARG A 242 -9.56 -23.46 15.01
CA ARG A 242 -8.22 -23.90 15.41
C ARG A 242 -7.54 -22.87 16.33
N TYR A 243 -7.55 -21.59 15.96
CA TYR A 243 -6.92 -20.55 16.78
C TYR A 243 -7.65 -20.30 18.10
N GLN A 244 -8.98 -20.35 18.13
CA GLN A 244 -9.76 -20.31 19.38
C GLN A 244 -9.43 -21.50 20.28
N GLY A 245 -9.25 -22.69 19.71
CA GLY A 245 -8.79 -23.87 20.44
C GLY A 245 -7.39 -23.69 21.02
N LEU A 246 -6.45 -23.12 20.26
CA LEU A 246 -5.11 -22.81 20.76
C LEU A 246 -5.12 -21.76 21.88
N GLU A 247 -5.93 -20.72 21.75
CA GLU A 247 -6.10 -19.69 22.78
C GLU A 247 -6.67 -20.28 24.08
N ALA A 248 -7.65 -21.18 23.96
CA ALA A 248 -8.23 -21.88 25.12
C ALA A 248 -7.25 -22.83 25.83
N LEU A 249 -6.16 -23.22 25.16
CA LEU A 249 -5.10 -24.07 25.72
C LEU A 249 -3.94 -23.26 26.34
N LEU A 250 -4.00 -21.92 26.33
CA LEU A 250 -2.98 -21.09 26.98
C LEU A 250 -2.88 -21.43 28.47
N PRO A 251 -1.68 -21.72 29.01
CA PRO A 251 -1.50 -21.99 30.44
C PRO A 251 -1.95 -20.83 31.33
N GLU A 252 -1.85 -19.61 30.82
CA GLU A 252 -2.29 -18.37 31.45
C GLU A 252 -3.21 -17.61 30.48
N PRO A 253 -4.55 -17.64 30.67
CA PRO A 253 -5.49 -16.97 29.77
C PRO A 253 -5.26 -15.46 29.62
N GLY A 254 -4.66 -14.82 30.64
CA GLY A 254 -4.29 -13.41 30.59
C GLY A 254 -3.25 -13.06 29.52
N LEU A 255 -2.57 -14.05 28.92
CA LEU A 255 -1.66 -13.84 27.79
C LEU A 255 -2.39 -13.44 26.49
N ALA A 256 -3.70 -13.70 26.39
CA ALA A 256 -4.52 -13.24 25.27
C ALA A 256 -4.94 -11.76 25.40
N ASP A 257 -5.00 -11.22 26.63
CA ASP A 257 -5.34 -9.82 26.87
C ASP A 257 -4.11 -8.92 26.64
N PRO A 258 -4.17 -7.88 25.80
CA PRO A 258 -3.08 -6.90 25.66
C PRO A 258 -2.97 -5.96 26.87
N ASP A 259 -2.95 -6.50 28.10
CA ASP A 259 -2.74 -5.76 29.34
C ASP A 259 -1.28 -5.29 29.45
N PRO A 260 -1.01 -3.97 29.53
CA PRO A 260 0.34 -3.44 29.77
C PRO A 260 1.04 -4.01 31.01
N LYS A 261 0.31 -4.60 31.96
CA LYS A 261 0.86 -5.20 33.18
C LYS A 261 1.35 -6.65 33.00
N ARG A 262 1.06 -7.30 31.87
CA ARG A 262 1.35 -8.74 31.70
C ARG A 262 2.85 -9.04 31.59
N SER A 263 3.62 -8.17 30.96
CA SER A 263 5.07 -8.35 30.81
C SER A 263 5.86 -7.65 31.90
N LYS A 264 6.65 -8.43 32.65
CA LYS A 264 7.51 -7.93 33.74
C LYS A 264 8.70 -7.11 33.25
N THR A 265 9.11 -7.31 32.00
CA THR A 265 10.26 -6.63 31.40
C THR A 265 9.87 -6.14 30.02
N ILE A 266 9.98 -4.83 29.83
CA ILE A 266 9.71 -4.14 28.56
C ILE A 266 10.84 -3.13 28.33
N PRO A 267 11.06 -2.67 27.09
CA PRO A 267 12.00 -1.59 26.81
C PRO A 267 11.72 -0.34 27.68
N ARG A 268 12.74 0.34 28.16
CA ARG A 268 12.55 1.50 29.06
C ARG A 268 12.10 2.77 28.33
N ASP A 269 12.45 2.90 27.05
CA ASP A 269 12.22 4.07 26.22
C ASP A 269 12.24 3.69 24.73
N GLN A 270 11.99 4.67 23.84
CA GLN A 270 12.00 4.49 22.39
C GLN A 270 13.34 3.95 21.85
N GLN A 271 14.47 4.34 22.45
CA GLN A 271 15.79 3.91 22.01
C GLN A 271 16.01 2.43 22.35
N ALA A 272 15.65 2.01 23.56
CA ALA A 272 15.67 0.62 23.95
C ALA A 272 14.68 -0.22 23.12
N PHE A 273 13.54 0.36 22.72
CA PHE A 273 12.57 -0.31 21.86
C PHE A 273 13.15 -0.57 20.46
N LEU A 274 13.79 0.44 19.86
CA LEU A 274 14.51 0.28 18.59
C LEU A 274 15.62 -0.76 18.68
N ALA A 275 16.47 -0.69 19.71
CA ALA A 275 17.54 -1.65 19.92
C ALA A 275 17.01 -3.09 20.10
N ALA A 276 15.83 -3.26 20.71
CA ALA A 276 15.18 -4.56 20.82
C ALA A 276 14.79 -5.10 19.43
N TYR A 277 14.20 -4.29 18.55
CA TYR A 277 13.92 -4.71 17.17
C TYR A 277 15.19 -5.11 16.41
N GLU A 278 16.23 -4.27 16.43
CA GLU A 278 17.48 -4.53 15.71
C GLU A 278 18.16 -5.82 16.22
N SER A 279 18.15 -6.04 17.53
CA SER A 279 18.69 -7.25 18.14
C SER A 279 17.89 -8.49 17.75
N ARG A 280 16.56 -8.41 17.71
CA ARG A 280 15.69 -9.55 17.38
C ARG A 280 15.76 -9.91 15.91
N GLU A 281 15.85 -8.93 15.03
CA GLU A 281 16.08 -9.16 13.59
C GLU A 281 17.42 -9.88 13.37
N SER A 282 18.48 -9.44 14.05
CA SER A 282 19.80 -10.07 13.96
C SER A 282 19.76 -11.54 14.45
N GLU A 283 19.07 -11.81 15.55
CA GLU A 283 18.84 -13.16 16.08
C GLU A 283 18.09 -14.04 15.06
N MET A 284 17.03 -13.52 14.45
CA MET A 284 16.23 -14.22 13.44
C MET A 284 17.06 -14.56 12.20
N ILE A 285 17.81 -13.60 11.66
CA ILE A 285 18.69 -13.82 10.49
C ILE A 285 19.77 -14.87 10.80
N GLN A 286 20.37 -14.81 11.99
CA GLN A 286 21.35 -15.80 12.43
C GLN A 286 20.72 -17.19 12.49
N PHE A 287 19.55 -17.31 13.13
CA PHE A 287 18.82 -18.58 13.23
C PHE A 287 18.49 -19.17 11.85
N LEU A 288 17.98 -18.34 10.92
CA LEU A 288 17.67 -18.77 9.55
C LEU A 288 18.90 -19.34 8.82
N ARG A 289 20.08 -18.74 9.02
CA ARG A 289 21.35 -19.19 8.43
C ARG A 289 21.85 -20.48 9.08
N GLU A 290 21.91 -20.52 10.41
CA GLU A 290 22.39 -21.69 11.16
C GLU A 290 21.54 -22.94 10.90
N LYS A 291 20.23 -22.75 10.72
CA LYS A 291 19.28 -23.82 10.42
C LYS A 291 19.09 -24.07 8.93
N ALA A 292 19.74 -23.28 8.06
CA ALA A 292 19.62 -23.34 6.61
C ALA A 292 18.15 -23.37 6.12
N LEU A 293 17.28 -22.55 6.73
CA LEU A 293 15.84 -22.55 6.45
C LEU A 293 15.47 -21.79 5.17
N VAL A 294 16.21 -20.73 4.86
CA VAL A 294 16.01 -19.92 3.65
C VAL A 294 17.35 -19.39 3.14
N THR A 295 17.51 -19.35 1.82
CA THR A 295 18.69 -18.74 1.20
C THR A 295 18.49 -17.24 1.14
N LEU A 296 19.38 -16.48 1.78
CA LEU A 296 19.43 -15.03 1.65
C LEU A 296 20.31 -14.68 0.43
N PRO A 297 19.74 -14.13 -0.65
CA PRO A 297 20.53 -13.86 -1.85
C PRO A 297 21.63 -12.82 -1.60
N PRO A 298 22.81 -12.95 -2.24
CA PRO A 298 23.92 -12.01 -2.03
C PRO A 298 23.63 -10.59 -2.53
N TYR A 299 22.61 -10.43 -3.39
CA TYR A 299 22.14 -9.13 -3.90
C TYR A 299 21.05 -8.50 -3.02
N LEU A 300 20.68 -9.12 -1.89
CA LEU A 300 19.70 -8.54 -0.97
C LEU A 300 20.23 -7.18 -0.45
N GLY A 301 19.45 -6.12 -0.59
CA GLY A 301 19.82 -4.83 -0.03
C GLY A 301 19.69 -4.80 1.50
N ALA A 302 20.03 -3.65 2.09
CA ALA A 302 19.92 -3.48 3.53
C ALA A 302 18.46 -3.31 3.97
N PHE A 303 18.06 -4.08 4.98
CA PHE A 303 16.82 -3.84 5.73
C PHE A 303 17.11 -2.94 6.92
N HIS A 304 16.57 -1.73 6.92
CA HIS A 304 16.81 -0.77 7.99
C HIS A 304 15.61 -0.66 8.93
N ILE A 305 15.77 -1.09 10.17
CA ILE A 305 14.81 -0.76 11.22
C ILE A 305 15.12 0.64 11.72
N ARG A 306 14.12 1.51 11.75
CA ARG A 306 14.29 2.93 12.05
C ARG A 306 13.20 3.42 12.98
N GLN A 307 13.53 4.41 13.80
CA GLN A 307 12.50 5.17 14.50
C GLN A 307 11.64 5.94 13.49
N LEU A 308 10.33 5.95 13.71
CA LEU A 308 9.39 6.75 12.93
C LEU A 308 9.79 8.25 12.96
N PRO A 309 10.11 8.86 11.80
CA PRO A 309 10.44 10.27 11.70
C PRO A 309 9.30 11.15 12.24
N GLU A 310 9.63 12.32 12.80
CA GLU A 310 8.63 13.29 13.28
C GLU A 310 7.58 13.63 12.21
N ALA A 311 8.00 13.68 10.94
CA ALA A 311 7.11 13.89 9.81
C ALA A 311 5.96 12.87 9.77
N PHE A 312 6.17 11.61 10.15
CA PHE A 312 5.16 10.56 10.03
C PHE A 312 4.42 10.25 11.32
N LYS A 313 4.85 10.76 12.48
CA LYS A 313 4.15 10.51 13.76
C LYS A 313 2.68 10.94 13.77
N PRO A 314 2.30 12.09 13.19
CA PRO A 314 0.90 12.50 13.17
C PRO A 314 -0.01 11.63 12.30
N THR A 315 0.53 11.03 11.23
CA THR A 315 -0.24 10.31 10.21
C THR A 315 -0.15 8.80 10.32
N ASN A 316 0.99 8.27 10.76
CA ASN A 316 1.30 6.84 10.81
C ASN A 316 1.96 6.46 12.14
N PRO A 317 1.36 6.78 13.31
CA PRO A 317 1.98 6.54 14.62
C PRO A 317 2.28 5.06 14.90
N GLY A 318 1.60 4.15 14.21
CA GLY A 318 1.79 2.70 14.26
C GLY A 318 3.03 2.20 13.49
N GLY A 319 3.79 3.07 12.83
CA GLY A 319 4.89 2.64 11.97
C GLY A 319 4.41 2.10 10.63
N PHE A 320 5.37 1.80 9.74
CA PHE A 320 5.10 1.18 8.45
C PHE A 320 6.38 0.60 7.85
N MET A 321 6.24 -0.50 7.10
CA MET A 321 7.31 -1.10 6.32
C MET A 321 7.26 -0.56 4.89
N ASN A 322 8.44 -0.26 4.35
CA ASN A 322 8.60 0.10 2.95
C ASN A 322 9.72 -0.79 2.35
N PRO A 323 9.35 -1.76 1.49
CA PRO A 323 10.32 -2.59 0.77
C PRO A 323 11.01 -1.75 -0.31
N PRO A 324 12.10 -2.23 -0.93
CA PRO A 324 12.66 -1.55 -2.09
C PRO A 324 11.58 -1.47 -3.19
N GLY A 325 11.28 -0.25 -3.64
CA GLY A 325 10.34 -0.01 -4.73
C GLY A 325 10.86 -0.67 -6.02
N LEU A 326 9.95 -1.07 -6.91
CA LEU A 326 10.32 -1.78 -8.12
C LEU A 326 11.40 -1.06 -8.95
N TYR A 327 11.32 0.27 -9.02
CA TYR A 327 12.22 1.12 -9.81
C TYR A 327 13.26 1.87 -8.97
N ASP A 328 13.29 1.64 -7.66
CA ASP A 328 14.34 2.18 -6.80
C ASP A 328 15.73 1.79 -7.32
N LYS A 329 16.67 2.75 -7.28
CA LYS A 329 18.06 2.51 -7.72
C LYS A 329 18.84 1.67 -6.72
N ASP A 330 18.50 1.78 -5.44
CA ASP A 330 19.04 0.92 -4.38
C ASP A 330 18.10 -0.26 -4.09
N GLY A 331 18.67 -1.36 -3.60
CA GLY A 331 17.91 -2.53 -3.15
C GLY A 331 17.46 -2.44 -1.69
N GLY A 332 17.64 -1.29 -1.04
CA GLY A 332 17.37 -1.12 0.39
C GLY A 332 15.90 -0.85 0.68
N GLY A 333 15.48 -1.26 1.87
CA GLY A 333 14.15 -1.01 2.42
C GLY A 333 14.26 -0.63 3.89
N PHE A 334 13.15 -0.21 4.47
CA PHE A 334 13.13 0.16 5.88
C PHE A 334 11.82 -0.22 6.54
N TYR A 335 11.89 -0.47 7.84
CA TYR A 335 10.73 -0.57 8.71
C TYR A 335 10.79 0.53 9.75
N PHE A 336 9.85 1.49 9.65
CA PHE A 336 9.67 2.47 10.70
C PHE A 336 8.83 1.87 11.80
N ILE A 337 9.42 1.68 12.97
CA ILE A 337 8.74 1.07 14.12
C ILE A 337 7.72 2.04 14.74
N PRO A 338 6.67 1.53 15.41
CA PRO A 338 5.69 2.37 16.09
C PRO A 338 6.32 3.35 17.08
N THR A 339 5.62 4.46 17.34
CA THR A 339 5.95 5.33 18.47
C THR A 339 5.76 4.55 19.78
N TYR A 340 6.79 4.52 20.61
CA TYR A 340 6.81 3.74 21.83
C TYR A 340 5.77 4.25 22.83
N ASN A 341 4.82 3.38 23.19
CA ASN A 341 3.80 3.65 24.17
C ASN A 341 3.67 2.45 25.13
N PRO A 342 4.34 2.48 26.31
CA PRO A 342 4.38 1.34 27.24
C PRO A 342 3.01 0.98 27.81
N THR A 343 2.06 1.92 27.82
CA THR A 343 0.70 1.71 28.35
C THR A 343 -0.32 1.42 27.25
N SER A 344 0.13 1.22 26.00
CA SER A 344 -0.75 0.89 24.89
C SER A 344 -1.50 -0.41 25.14
N ARG A 345 -2.82 -0.36 24.98
CA ARG A 345 -3.71 -1.53 24.96
C ARG A 345 -3.99 -2.02 23.52
N ASN A 346 -3.40 -1.39 22.52
CA ASN A 346 -3.48 -1.88 21.15
C ASN A 346 -2.71 -3.20 21.06
N PHE A 347 -3.38 -4.26 20.60
CA PHE A 347 -2.82 -5.62 20.57
C PHE A 347 -1.47 -5.70 19.84
N TYR A 348 -1.37 -5.12 18.63
CA TYR A 348 -0.15 -5.18 17.82
C TYR A 348 1.01 -4.41 18.46
N ILE A 349 0.75 -3.20 18.95
CA ILE A 349 1.77 -2.40 19.65
C ILE A 349 2.23 -3.13 20.92
N ARG A 350 1.29 -3.71 21.69
CA ARG A 350 1.59 -4.44 22.91
C ARG A 350 2.44 -5.67 22.63
N ALA A 351 2.05 -6.49 21.64
CA ALA A 351 2.81 -7.65 21.22
C ALA A 351 4.24 -7.26 20.80
N ALA A 352 4.38 -6.21 19.99
CA ALA A 352 5.69 -5.71 19.56
C ALA A 352 6.58 -5.21 20.71
N ILE A 353 6.01 -4.56 21.73
CA ILE A 353 6.75 -4.10 22.92
C ILE A 353 7.33 -5.28 23.72
N GLU A 354 6.63 -6.42 23.69
CA GLU A 354 7.03 -7.63 24.42
C GLU A 354 8.02 -8.46 23.63
N ASP A 355 7.69 -8.68 22.37
CA ASP A 355 8.51 -9.42 21.43
C ASP A 355 8.18 -8.98 20.00
N PRO A 356 9.08 -8.24 19.33
CA PRO A 356 8.84 -7.82 17.96
C PRO A 356 9.07 -8.93 16.93
N ARG A 357 9.51 -10.13 17.31
CA ARG A 357 9.83 -11.21 16.36
C ARG A 357 8.67 -11.58 15.42
N PRO A 358 7.39 -11.68 15.86
CA PRO A 358 6.30 -11.99 14.94
C PRO A 358 6.13 -10.93 13.85
N ILE A 359 6.15 -9.65 14.21
CA ILE A 359 6.02 -8.56 13.22
C ILE A 359 7.28 -8.41 12.37
N LEU A 360 8.48 -8.68 12.92
CA LEU A 360 9.73 -8.72 12.14
C LEU A 360 9.77 -9.88 11.16
N GLY A 361 9.24 -11.05 11.54
CA GLY A 361 9.11 -12.18 10.64
C GLY A 361 8.20 -11.88 9.46
N HIS A 362 7.12 -11.13 9.72
CA HIS A 362 6.15 -10.69 8.72
C HIS A 362 6.71 -9.56 7.82
N GLU A 363 7.21 -8.48 8.40
CA GLU A 363 7.62 -7.27 7.67
C GLU A 363 9.05 -7.34 7.13
N GLY A 364 9.94 -8.00 7.86
CA GLY A 364 11.39 -8.05 7.63
C GLY A 364 11.83 -9.33 6.93
N ILE A 365 12.84 -10.00 7.51
CA ILE A 365 13.38 -11.25 7.01
C ILE A 365 12.92 -12.39 7.93
N PRO A 366 12.15 -13.38 7.43
CA PRO A 366 12.06 -13.79 6.03
C PRO A 366 10.82 -13.31 5.26
N GLY A 367 9.96 -12.46 5.82
CA GLY A 367 8.69 -12.03 5.22
C GLY A 367 8.80 -11.04 4.07
N HIS A 368 8.03 -9.95 4.14
CA HIS A 368 7.83 -8.99 3.04
C HIS A 368 9.14 -8.43 2.49
N PHE A 369 10.08 -7.98 3.34
CA PHE A 369 11.33 -7.42 2.86
C PHE A 369 12.11 -8.41 2.00
N LEU A 370 12.24 -9.67 2.44
CA LEU A 370 12.94 -10.70 1.68
C LEU A 370 12.22 -11.00 0.36
N GLN A 371 10.91 -11.26 0.41
CA GLN A 371 10.13 -11.66 -0.76
C GLN A 371 10.09 -10.57 -1.84
N LEU A 372 9.81 -9.32 -1.46
CA LEU A 372 9.73 -8.21 -2.41
C LEU A 372 11.10 -7.81 -2.94
N SER A 373 12.16 -7.94 -2.13
CA SER A 373 13.53 -7.75 -2.62
C SER A 373 13.92 -8.82 -3.65
N ILE A 374 13.51 -10.08 -3.47
CA ILE A 374 13.72 -11.12 -4.48
C ILE A 374 12.90 -10.80 -5.74
N ALA A 375 11.63 -10.45 -5.59
CA ALA A 375 10.73 -10.14 -6.71
C ALA A 375 11.29 -9.01 -7.59
N LYS A 376 11.79 -7.93 -6.98
CA LYS A 376 12.46 -6.82 -7.67
C LYS A 376 13.63 -7.25 -8.56
N HIS A 377 14.36 -8.30 -8.21
CA HIS A 377 15.54 -8.78 -8.95
C HIS A 377 15.22 -9.85 -10.00
N LEU A 378 13.95 -10.24 -10.16
CA LEU A 378 13.55 -11.17 -11.21
C LEU A 378 13.83 -10.58 -12.60
N GLN A 379 14.47 -11.36 -13.46
CA GLN A 379 14.83 -10.93 -14.83
C GLN A 379 13.58 -10.78 -15.71
N ASN A 380 12.62 -11.71 -15.55
CA ASN A 380 11.36 -11.65 -16.26
C ASN A 380 10.49 -10.51 -15.73
N GLU A 381 10.20 -9.53 -16.58
CA GLU A 381 9.46 -8.32 -16.20
C GLU A 381 8.03 -8.62 -15.77
N ILE A 382 7.34 -9.59 -16.38
CA ILE A 382 5.98 -9.96 -15.98
C ILE A 382 5.94 -10.46 -14.55
N ARG A 383 6.88 -11.34 -14.17
CA ARG A 383 6.99 -11.86 -12.79
C ARG A 383 7.41 -10.79 -11.81
N ARG A 384 8.32 -9.90 -12.22
CA ARG A 384 8.80 -8.77 -11.41
C ARG A 384 7.68 -7.75 -11.12
N GLU A 385 6.78 -7.53 -12.08
CA GLU A 385 5.64 -6.60 -12.00
C GLU A 385 4.40 -7.21 -11.35
N HIS A 386 4.38 -8.53 -11.16
CA HIS A 386 3.20 -9.23 -10.66
C HIS A 386 3.01 -8.98 -9.15
N ARG A 387 1.98 -8.19 -8.82
CA ARG A 387 1.55 -7.91 -7.45
C ARG A 387 0.25 -8.62 -7.15
N ASP A 388 0.37 -9.75 -6.47
CA ASP A 388 -0.76 -10.54 -5.96
C ASP A 388 -0.80 -10.46 -4.43
N GLY A 389 -1.88 -9.91 -3.88
CA GLY A 389 -2.01 -9.70 -2.44
C GLY A 389 -2.08 -11.02 -1.66
N VAL A 390 -2.67 -12.07 -2.23
CA VAL A 390 -2.76 -13.37 -1.56
C VAL A 390 -1.39 -14.01 -1.43
N PHE A 391 -0.57 -13.95 -2.47
CA PHE A 391 0.80 -14.45 -2.46
C PHE A 391 1.72 -13.62 -1.56
N ILE A 392 1.66 -12.28 -1.64
CA ILE A 392 2.53 -11.39 -0.87
C ILE A 392 2.24 -11.50 0.63
N GLU A 393 0.97 -11.39 1.03
CA GLU A 393 0.58 -11.52 2.44
C GLU A 393 0.71 -12.96 2.92
N GLY A 394 0.31 -13.92 2.10
CA GLY A 394 0.43 -15.34 2.42
C GLY A 394 1.87 -15.78 2.68
N TRP A 395 2.85 -15.23 1.96
CA TRP A 395 4.27 -15.45 2.23
C TRP A 395 4.69 -14.86 3.59
N ALA A 396 4.27 -13.64 3.90
CA ALA A 396 4.65 -12.99 5.16
C ALA A 396 3.95 -13.61 6.39
N LEU A 397 2.82 -14.28 6.19
CA LEU A 397 2.09 -15.05 7.21
C LEU A 397 2.66 -16.47 7.41
N TYR A 398 3.30 -17.06 6.39
CA TYR A 398 3.93 -18.37 6.40
C TYR A 398 5.32 -18.35 7.07
#